data_AF-A0A1Y1QWG2-F1
#
_entry.id   AF-A0A1Y1QWG2-F1
#
_cell.length_a   1.000
_cell.length_b   1.000
_cell.length_c   1.000
_cell.angle_alpha   90.00
_cell.angle_beta   90.00
_cell.angle_gamma   90.00
#
_symmetry.space_group_name_H-M   'P 1'
#
loop_
_entity.id
_entity.type
_entity.pdbx_description
1 polymer ?
#
loop_
_entity_poly.entity_id
_entity_poly.type
_entity_poly.pdbx_seq_one_letter_code
_entity_poly.pdbx_strand_id
1 'polypeptide(L)'
;MKAAYYRQLLFYGLPGLPLAMLGLPLYVYLPSFYAQEWHLSLTVIGVALLAARGFDVLTDPLIGWANDKVNSRIGRRKLFILLGIPLLLVGLDYLLRPVDKVDGLYLFTWSMVTYLGWTLISIPWQAWGSEMTRDYHGKSALAASREVFGILGTVIVISLPFFIGSKDNTALTLDALATLLWVLLPLSLFPALVWLVERRQGRRFAPLRKVGSILSAHPAIRQLLPAYFLNSLANALPATLFILFVTHVLQAPEQVGTVLMVYFLSGIVGLPLWLWLARRIDKSRAWVLALVLSVAAFVWVPLLGEGDVYGFIAVCVVSGLALGADVALPASMQADIAQQMDHQGNPQTGLLFGLWGLLTKLALALAVGVAFPLLDWAGFAQDAATQTDATLLMMALLYAGLPVLLKGWVIWRMWRFPFREVDFRDYWEMSYANALYSARPATHHNERVQQHED
;
A
#
# COMPACT_ATOMS: atom_id res chain seq x y z
N MET A 1 -26.51 16.19 -5.00
CA MET A 1 -25.71 15.04 -5.50
C MET A 1 -24.19 15.28 -5.43
N LYS A 2 -23.63 16.35 -6.02
CA LYS A 2 -22.17 16.61 -5.96
C LYS A 2 -21.58 16.68 -4.55
N ALA A 3 -22.22 17.39 -3.62
CA ALA A 3 -21.74 17.51 -2.23
C ALA A 3 -21.66 16.15 -1.49
N ALA A 4 -22.63 15.25 -1.72
CA ALA A 4 -22.62 13.91 -1.14
C ALA A 4 -21.48 13.04 -1.69
N TYR A 5 -21.17 13.18 -2.99
CA TYR A 5 -20.04 12.51 -3.64
C TYR A 5 -18.70 12.97 -3.07
N TYR A 6 -18.45 14.29 -2.99
CA TYR A 6 -17.20 14.81 -2.42
C TYR A 6 -17.06 14.46 -0.93
N ARG A 7 -18.15 14.49 -0.17
CA ARG A 7 -18.15 14.04 1.22
C ARG A 7 -17.78 12.56 1.35
N GLN A 8 -18.26 11.72 0.43
CA GLN A 8 -17.91 10.31 0.41
C GLN A 8 -16.41 10.10 0.14
N LEU A 9 -15.85 10.81 -0.86
CA LEU A 9 -14.42 10.76 -1.15
C LEU A 9 -13.60 11.18 0.07
N LEU A 10 -13.97 12.32 0.67
CA LEU A 10 -13.30 12.87 1.85
C LEU A 10 -13.30 11.88 3.02
N PHE A 11 -14.47 11.41 3.44
CA PHE A 11 -14.59 10.53 4.60
C PHE A 11 -13.94 9.16 4.36
N TYR A 12 -13.95 8.66 3.12
CA TYR A 12 -13.27 7.41 2.80
C TYR A 12 -11.75 7.59 2.77
N GLY A 13 -11.26 8.71 2.24
CA GLY A 13 -9.84 8.97 2.08
C GLY A 13 -9.13 9.39 3.37
N LEU A 14 -9.82 10.11 4.27
CA LEU A 14 -9.26 10.71 5.48
C LEU A 14 -8.47 9.73 6.38
N PRO A 15 -8.92 8.47 6.60
CA PRO A 15 -8.13 7.48 7.34
C PRO A 15 -6.75 7.18 6.75
N GLY A 16 -6.55 7.43 5.45
CA GLY A 16 -5.25 7.27 4.80
C GLY A 16 -4.18 8.15 5.40
N LEU A 17 -4.55 9.31 5.96
CA LEU A 17 -3.62 10.25 6.57
C LEU A 17 -2.90 9.60 7.76
N PRO A 18 -3.55 9.28 8.90
CA PRO A 18 -2.86 8.69 10.04
C PRO A 18 -2.34 7.27 9.77
N LEU A 19 -2.94 6.51 8.85
CA LEU A 19 -2.43 5.17 8.52
C LEU A 19 -1.10 5.21 7.76
N ALA A 20 -0.89 6.21 6.90
CA ALA A 20 0.39 6.38 6.21
C ALA A 20 1.48 6.93 7.15
N MET A 21 1.10 7.71 8.17
CA MET A 21 2.01 8.21 9.20
C MET A 21 2.75 7.08 9.95
N LEU A 22 2.18 5.87 9.98
CA LEU A 22 2.77 4.71 10.65
C LEU A 22 3.97 4.13 9.90
N GLY A 23 3.99 4.26 8.57
CA GLY A 23 4.95 3.56 7.72
C GLY A 23 6.39 3.91 8.05
N LEU A 24 6.81 5.15 7.75
CA LEU A 24 8.22 5.56 7.93
C LEU A 24 8.72 5.38 9.37
N PRO A 25 8.00 5.78 10.42
CA PRO A 25 8.47 5.62 11.79
C PRO A 25 8.66 4.16 12.19
N LEU A 26 7.71 3.28 11.86
CA LEU A 26 7.81 1.85 12.22
C LEU A 26 8.87 1.11 11.40
N TYR A 27 9.10 1.52 10.15
CA TYR A 27 10.04 0.85 9.25
C TYR A 27 11.47 1.38 9.33
N VAL A 28 11.63 2.67 9.62
CA VAL A 28 12.92 3.37 9.51
C VAL A 28 13.42 3.86 10.86
N TYR A 29 12.60 4.54 11.65
CA TYR A 29 13.05 5.16 12.91
C TYR A 29 13.06 4.19 14.08
N LEU A 30 12.10 3.27 14.13
CA LEU A 30 11.94 2.36 15.25
C LEU A 30 13.16 1.45 15.49
N PRO A 31 13.75 0.78 14.47
CA PRO A 31 14.93 -0.04 14.70
C PRO A 31 16.11 0.77 15.27
N SER A 32 16.36 1.96 14.70
CA SER A 32 17.43 2.85 15.15
C SER A 32 17.20 3.35 16.59
N PHE A 33 15.96 3.70 16.93
CA PHE A 33 15.59 4.14 18.28
C PHE A 33 15.86 3.07 19.34
N TYR A 34 15.46 1.81 19.09
CA TYR A 34 15.72 0.72 20.04
C TYR A 34 17.20 0.32 20.12
N ALA A 35 17.97 0.52 19.05
CA ALA A 35 19.41 0.28 19.07
C ALA A 35 20.16 1.37 19.87
N GLN A 36 19.79 2.64 19.68
CA GLN A 36 20.51 3.77 20.25
C GLN A 36 20.10 4.08 21.69
N GLU A 37 18.80 4.12 21.98
CA GLU A 37 18.27 4.57 23.29
C GLU A 37 18.12 3.41 24.28
N TRP A 38 17.84 2.21 23.78
CA TRP A 38 17.62 1.01 24.59
C TRP A 38 18.74 -0.02 24.47
N HIS A 39 19.78 0.30 23.69
CA HIS A 39 20.99 -0.52 23.53
C HIS A 39 20.71 -1.99 23.16
N LEU A 40 19.59 -2.26 22.48
CA LEU A 40 19.34 -3.60 21.97
C LEU A 40 20.30 -3.89 20.82
N SER A 41 20.82 -5.12 20.77
CA SER A 41 21.65 -5.52 19.64
C SER A 41 20.81 -5.53 18.35
N LEU A 42 21.43 -5.15 17.25
CA LEU A 42 20.80 -5.15 15.92
C LEU A 42 20.23 -6.53 15.55
N THR A 43 20.89 -7.61 15.99
CA THR A 43 20.40 -8.98 15.82
C THR A 43 19.07 -9.20 16.53
N VAL A 44 18.93 -8.76 17.79
CA VAL A 44 17.68 -8.91 18.56
C VAL A 44 16.56 -8.08 17.92
N ILE A 45 16.84 -6.85 17.54
CA ILE A 45 15.88 -5.97 16.84
C ILE A 45 15.44 -6.62 15.52
N GLY A 46 16.40 -7.08 14.72
CA GLY A 46 16.15 -7.73 13.43
C GLY A 46 15.28 -8.97 13.57
N VAL A 47 15.60 -9.86 14.51
CA VAL A 47 14.82 -11.09 14.77
C VAL A 47 13.42 -10.77 15.28
N ALA A 48 13.29 -9.85 16.24
CA ALA A 48 11.99 -9.48 16.81
C ALA A 48 11.06 -8.87 15.76
N LEU A 49 11.55 -7.91 14.97
CA LEU A 49 10.77 -7.26 13.91
C LEU A 49 10.46 -8.22 12.76
N LEU A 50 11.40 -9.09 12.38
CA LEU A 50 11.18 -10.11 11.35
C LEU A 50 10.11 -11.11 11.80
N ALA A 51 10.17 -11.59 13.04
CA ALA A 51 9.17 -12.50 13.60
C ALA A 51 7.78 -11.84 13.64
N ALA A 52 7.69 -10.58 14.09
CA ALA A 52 6.44 -9.83 14.10
C ALA A 52 5.86 -9.66 12.68
N ARG A 53 6.69 -9.42 11.67
CA ARG A 53 6.24 -9.34 10.26
C ARG A 53 5.92 -10.70 9.65
N GLY A 54 6.60 -11.76 10.08
CA GLY A 54 6.25 -13.14 9.70
C GLY A 54 4.84 -13.49 10.16
N PHE A 55 4.42 -12.98 11.32
CA PHE A 55 3.04 -13.11 11.79
C PHE A 55 2.04 -12.38 10.88
N ASP A 56 2.38 -11.20 10.37
CA ASP A 56 1.55 -10.44 9.42
C ASP A 56 1.25 -11.19 8.13
N VAL A 57 2.22 -11.95 7.62
CA VAL A 57 2.05 -12.82 6.45
C VAL A 57 0.92 -13.82 6.66
N LEU A 58 0.67 -14.24 7.91
CA LEU A 58 -0.44 -15.13 8.24
C LEU A 58 -1.73 -14.35 8.54
N THR A 59 -1.65 -13.26 9.31
CA THR A 59 -2.86 -12.54 9.73
C THR A 59 -3.54 -11.82 8.58
N ASP A 60 -2.83 -11.28 7.60
CA ASP A 60 -3.42 -10.48 6.54
C ASP A 60 -4.46 -11.28 5.71
N PRO A 61 -4.14 -12.47 5.16
CA PRO A 61 -5.14 -13.31 4.49
C PRO A 61 -6.24 -13.80 5.42
N LEU A 62 -5.92 -14.12 6.69
CA LEU A 62 -6.88 -14.61 7.67
C LEU A 62 -7.92 -13.54 8.02
N ILE A 63 -7.50 -12.30 8.28
CA ILE A 63 -8.38 -11.16 8.54
C ILE A 63 -9.17 -10.81 7.29
N GLY A 64 -8.55 -10.84 6.10
CA GLY A 64 -9.25 -10.66 4.82
C GLY A 64 -10.41 -11.65 4.65
N TRP A 65 -10.15 -12.94 4.90
CA TRP A 65 -11.16 -13.99 4.85
C TRP A 65 -12.21 -13.89 5.97
N ALA A 66 -11.79 -13.62 7.21
CA ALA A 66 -12.68 -13.52 8.36
C ALA A 66 -13.66 -12.35 8.19
N ASN A 67 -13.15 -11.20 7.74
CA ASN A 67 -13.95 -10.01 7.45
C ASN A 67 -14.94 -10.22 6.30
N ASP A 68 -14.64 -11.12 5.35
CA ASP A 68 -15.62 -11.50 4.34
C ASP A 68 -16.79 -12.31 4.95
N LYS A 69 -16.50 -13.21 5.91
CA LYS A 69 -17.48 -14.17 6.48
C LYS A 69 -18.36 -13.60 7.60
N VAL A 70 -17.86 -12.66 8.39
CA VAL A 70 -18.57 -12.18 9.60
C VAL A 70 -19.85 -11.44 9.24
N ASN A 71 -20.94 -11.75 9.94
CA ASN A 71 -22.20 -11.04 9.83
C ASN A 71 -22.48 -10.30 11.14
N SER A 72 -22.31 -8.97 11.13
CA SER A 72 -22.52 -8.10 12.30
C SER A 72 -23.62 -7.08 12.04
N ARG A 73 -24.33 -6.69 13.12
CA ARG A 73 -25.35 -5.62 13.06
C ARG A 73 -24.73 -4.26 12.71
N ILE A 74 -23.49 -4.01 13.14
CA ILE A 74 -22.74 -2.75 12.92
C ILE A 74 -22.21 -2.67 11.48
N GLY A 75 -22.05 -3.81 10.80
CA GLY A 75 -21.36 -3.94 9.51
C GLY A 75 -20.13 -4.85 9.63
N ARG A 76 -19.85 -5.64 8.59
CA ARG A 76 -18.71 -6.58 8.60
C ARG A 76 -17.40 -5.82 8.60
N ARG A 77 -17.26 -4.80 7.74
CA ARG A 77 -16.03 -4.00 7.62
C ARG A 77 -15.82 -3.12 8.86
N LYS A 78 -16.90 -2.46 9.31
CA LYS A 78 -16.86 -1.54 10.46
C LYS A 78 -16.46 -2.22 11.77
N LEU A 79 -16.91 -3.46 11.99
CA LEU A 79 -16.58 -4.21 13.21
C LEU A 79 -15.06 -4.39 13.36
N PHE A 80 -14.38 -4.86 12.31
CA PHE A 80 -12.93 -5.08 12.37
C PHE A 80 -12.16 -3.77 12.54
N ILE A 81 -12.58 -2.70 11.87
CA ILE A 81 -11.98 -1.37 12.04
C ILE A 81 -12.11 -0.91 13.50
N LEU A 82 -13.30 -1.04 14.11
CA LEU A 82 -13.54 -0.67 15.51
C LEU A 82 -12.68 -1.47 16.49
N LEU A 83 -12.48 -2.77 16.23
CA LEU A 83 -11.61 -3.62 17.06
C LEU A 83 -10.13 -3.29 16.86
N GLY A 84 -9.73 -2.86 15.65
CA GLY A 84 -8.36 -2.50 15.33
C GLY A 84 -7.89 -1.20 15.96
N ILE A 85 -8.78 -0.21 16.16
CA ILE A 85 -8.44 1.11 16.75
C ILE A 85 -7.73 0.98 18.12
N PRO A 86 -8.33 0.35 19.15
CA PRO A 86 -7.69 0.26 20.47
C PRO A 86 -6.41 -0.59 20.43
N LEU A 87 -6.38 -1.67 19.66
CA LEU A 87 -5.19 -2.50 19.50
C LEU A 87 -4.03 -1.71 18.89
N LEU A 88 -4.31 -0.94 17.84
CA LEU A 88 -3.30 -0.13 17.19
C LEU A 88 -2.79 1.00 18.10
N LEU A 89 -3.68 1.73 18.76
CA LEU A 89 -3.29 2.85 19.62
C LEU A 89 -2.50 2.38 20.84
N VAL A 90 -2.93 1.31 21.50
CA VAL A 90 -2.18 0.73 22.63
C VAL A 90 -0.84 0.17 22.15
N GLY A 91 -0.83 -0.58 21.04
CA GLY A 91 0.43 -1.09 20.48
C GLY A 91 1.44 0.02 20.18
N LEU A 92 1.00 1.08 19.53
CA LEU A 92 1.84 2.23 19.20
C LEU A 92 2.34 2.97 20.43
N ASP A 93 1.49 3.13 21.46
CA ASP A 93 1.90 3.83 22.68
C ASP A 93 3.06 3.10 23.36
N TYR A 94 2.96 1.79 23.57
CA TYR A 94 4.06 1.01 24.15
C TYR A 94 5.29 0.91 23.23
N LEU A 95 5.11 0.97 21.92
CA LEU A 95 6.21 0.85 20.97
C LEU A 95 6.99 2.16 20.81
N LEU A 96 6.29 3.30 20.81
CA LEU A 96 6.86 4.64 20.64
C LEU A 96 7.21 5.33 21.96
N ARG A 97 6.56 4.93 23.06
CA ARG A 97 6.81 5.39 24.43
C ARG A 97 7.06 4.19 25.34
N PRO A 98 8.16 3.46 25.12
CA PRO A 98 8.46 2.31 25.93
C PRO A 98 8.55 2.67 27.42
N VAL A 99 7.88 1.86 28.23
CA VAL A 99 7.89 1.91 29.70
C VAL A 99 8.60 0.66 30.22
N ASP A 100 9.36 0.82 31.30
CA ASP A 100 10.11 -0.25 31.99
C ASP A 100 11.27 -0.87 31.18
N LYS A 101 11.66 -2.12 31.51
CA LYS A 101 12.74 -2.86 30.86
C LYS A 101 12.32 -3.27 29.45
N VAL A 102 12.93 -2.63 28.45
CA VAL A 102 12.79 -2.99 27.05
C VAL A 102 13.77 -4.10 26.70
N ASP A 103 13.25 -5.21 26.19
CA ASP A 103 14.01 -6.30 25.61
C ASP A 103 13.46 -6.72 24.24
N GLY A 104 14.04 -7.75 23.63
CA GLY A 104 13.58 -8.27 22.35
C GLY A 104 12.14 -8.81 22.38
N LEU A 105 11.69 -9.34 23.52
CA LEU A 105 10.34 -9.87 23.68
C LEU A 105 9.31 -8.74 23.78
N TYR A 106 9.65 -7.65 24.48
CA TYR A 106 8.88 -6.41 24.53
C TYR A 106 8.69 -5.86 23.11
N LEU A 107 9.79 -5.68 22.38
CA LEU A 107 9.75 -5.17 21.00
C LEU A 107 8.90 -6.08 20.10
N PHE A 108 9.09 -7.40 20.16
CA PHE A 108 8.29 -8.37 19.40
C PHE A 108 6.80 -8.27 19.71
N THR A 109 6.43 -8.28 21.00
CA THR A 109 5.04 -8.31 21.46
C THR A 109 4.29 -7.07 21.02
N TRP A 110 4.85 -5.88 21.27
CA TRP A 110 4.18 -4.63 20.93
C TRP A 110 4.21 -4.32 19.43
N SER A 111 5.22 -4.80 18.70
CA SER A 111 5.19 -4.80 17.23
C SER A 111 4.04 -5.66 16.71
N MET A 112 3.85 -6.86 17.25
CA MET A 112 2.77 -7.77 16.86
C MET A 112 1.38 -7.17 17.13
N VAL A 113 1.18 -6.56 18.31
CA VAL A 113 -0.09 -5.88 18.65
C VAL A 113 -0.35 -4.70 17.71
N THR A 114 0.67 -3.88 17.45
CA THR A 114 0.61 -2.74 16.52
C THR A 114 0.22 -3.19 15.12
N TYR A 115 0.92 -4.19 14.58
CA TYR A 115 0.69 -4.68 13.23
C TYR A 115 -0.68 -5.35 13.09
N LEU A 116 -1.11 -6.13 14.08
CA LEU A 116 -2.45 -6.71 14.09
C LEU A 116 -3.54 -5.62 14.10
N GLY A 117 -3.39 -4.59 14.94
CA GLY A 117 -4.29 -3.43 14.96
C GLY A 117 -4.33 -2.71 13.61
N TRP A 118 -3.17 -2.50 13.00
CA TRP A 118 -3.07 -1.90 11.66
C TRP A 118 -3.73 -2.77 10.60
N THR A 119 -3.55 -4.09 10.63
CA THR A 119 -4.17 -5.04 9.71
C THR A 119 -5.70 -5.06 9.86
N LEU A 120 -6.21 -5.03 11.10
CA LEU A 120 -7.63 -4.97 11.42
C LEU A 120 -8.32 -3.69 10.93
N ILE A 121 -7.58 -2.61 10.72
CA ILE A 121 -8.12 -1.38 10.13
C ILE A 121 -7.94 -1.37 8.61
N SER A 122 -6.72 -1.57 8.16
CA SER A 122 -6.32 -1.35 6.76
C SER A 122 -7.02 -2.31 5.80
N ILE A 123 -7.03 -3.62 6.05
CA ILE A 123 -7.64 -4.58 5.11
C ILE A 123 -9.14 -4.34 4.96
N PRO A 124 -9.94 -4.23 6.05
CA PRO A 124 -11.36 -3.93 5.91
C PRO A 124 -11.65 -2.59 5.25
N TRP A 125 -10.86 -1.56 5.56
CA TRP A 125 -11.03 -0.24 4.96
C TRP A 125 -10.78 -0.26 3.46
N GLN A 126 -9.72 -0.91 3.00
CA GLN A 126 -9.43 -1.05 1.56
C GLN A 126 -10.51 -1.86 0.83
N ALA A 127 -10.92 -2.99 1.42
CA ALA A 127 -12.00 -3.82 0.86
C ALA A 127 -13.31 -3.03 0.78
N TRP A 128 -13.63 -2.23 1.81
CA TRP A 128 -14.85 -1.43 1.87
C TRP A 128 -14.93 -0.42 0.72
N GLY A 129 -13.83 0.25 0.37
CA GLY A 129 -13.82 1.22 -0.74
C GLY A 129 -14.19 0.60 -2.08
N SER A 130 -13.78 -0.65 -2.33
CA SER A 130 -14.12 -1.37 -3.56
C SER A 130 -15.60 -1.76 -3.64
N GLU A 131 -16.34 -1.74 -2.53
CA GLU A 131 -17.76 -2.11 -2.43
C GLU A 131 -18.70 -0.90 -2.41
N MET A 132 -18.16 0.30 -2.12
CA MET A 132 -18.95 1.52 -1.93
C MET A 132 -19.65 2.01 -3.20
N THR A 133 -19.03 1.84 -4.36
CA THR A 133 -19.59 2.28 -5.64
C THR A 133 -19.48 1.19 -6.70
N ARG A 134 -20.46 1.14 -7.60
CA ARG A 134 -20.46 0.25 -8.77
C ARG A 134 -19.82 0.89 -10.00
N ASP A 135 -19.69 2.21 -9.99
CA ASP A 135 -19.10 2.98 -11.06
C ASP A 135 -17.57 2.83 -11.08
N TYR A 136 -17.03 2.53 -12.26
CA TYR A 136 -15.62 2.28 -12.51
C TYR A 136 -14.74 3.49 -12.18
N HIS A 137 -15.20 4.69 -12.57
CA HIS A 137 -14.49 5.93 -12.28
C HIS A 137 -14.60 6.32 -10.80
N GLY A 138 -15.77 6.14 -10.19
CA GLY A 138 -15.97 6.36 -8.76
C GLY A 138 -15.02 5.55 -7.86
N LYS A 139 -14.71 4.29 -8.21
CA LYS A 139 -13.73 3.48 -7.45
C LYS A 139 -12.32 4.03 -7.54
N SER A 140 -11.93 4.42 -8.75
CA SER A 140 -10.63 5.04 -9.00
C SER A 140 -10.49 6.34 -8.20
N ALA A 141 -11.57 7.11 -8.08
CA ALA A 141 -11.60 8.33 -7.28
C ALA A 141 -11.49 8.06 -5.77
N LEU A 142 -12.14 7.01 -5.25
CA LEU A 142 -12.01 6.60 -3.84
C LEU A 142 -10.57 6.16 -3.53
N ALA A 143 -9.99 5.29 -4.37
CA ALA A 143 -8.59 4.88 -4.24
C ALA A 143 -7.65 6.08 -4.32
N ALA A 144 -7.82 6.97 -5.30
CA ALA A 144 -7.05 8.20 -5.43
C ALA A 144 -7.15 9.09 -4.18
N SER A 145 -8.37 9.30 -3.66
CA SER A 145 -8.58 10.12 -2.47
C SER A 145 -7.81 9.55 -1.28
N ARG A 146 -7.85 8.23 -1.10
CA ARG A 146 -7.06 7.54 -0.09
C ARG A 146 -5.56 7.79 -0.24
N GLU A 147 -5.03 7.64 -1.46
CA GLU A 147 -3.60 7.81 -1.71
C GLU A 147 -3.15 9.28 -1.50
N VAL A 148 -3.98 10.27 -1.87
CA VAL A 148 -3.69 11.69 -1.57
C VAL A 148 -3.50 11.89 -0.07
N PHE A 149 -4.46 11.44 0.74
CA PHE A 149 -4.36 11.56 2.19
C PHE A 149 -3.17 10.78 2.75
N GLY A 150 -2.85 9.62 2.17
CA GLY A 150 -1.67 8.85 2.51
C GLY A 150 -0.37 9.64 2.30
N ILE A 151 -0.18 10.22 1.11
CA ILE A 151 1.02 11.01 0.82
C ILE A 151 1.10 12.24 1.74
N LEU A 152 -0.02 12.92 2.00
CA LEU A 152 -0.07 14.04 2.96
C LEU A 152 0.33 13.59 4.37
N GLY A 153 -0.15 12.43 4.83
CA GLY A 153 0.24 11.85 6.12
C GLY A 153 1.75 11.62 6.20
N THR A 154 2.34 11.05 5.15
CA THR A 154 3.79 10.82 5.07
C THR A 154 4.59 12.14 5.13
N VAL A 155 4.16 13.16 4.39
CA VAL A 155 4.80 14.50 4.42
C VAL A 155 4.75 15.10 5.82
N ILE A 156 3.60 15.01 6.51
CA ILE A 156 3.46 15.55 7.87
C ILE A 156 4.44 14.86 8.84
N VAL A 157 4.62 13.54 8.75
CA VAL A 157 5.57 12.82 9.62
C VAL A 157 7.02 13.18 9.34
N ILE A 158 7.41 13.29 8.07
CA ILE A 158 8.78 13.67 7.70
C ILE A 158 9.10 15.08 8.20
N SER A 159 8.13 15.99 8.13
CA SER A 159 8.30 17.36 8.60
C SER A 159 8.14 17.52 10.12
N LEU A 160 7.62 16.52 10.83
CA LEU A 160 7.33 16.60 12.26
C LEU A 160 8.54 17.03 13.11
N PRO A 161 9.75 16.46 12.96
CA PRO A 161 10.92 16.88 13.75
C PRO A 161 11.31 18.35 13.55
N PHE A 162 11.04 18.90 12.36
CA PHE A 162 11.34 20.29 12.04
C PHE A 162 10.38 21.25 12.75
N PHE A 163 9.09 20.90 12.83
CA PHE A 163 8.08 21.74 13.45
C PHE A 163 8.16 21.75 14.97
N ILE A 164 8.54 20.62 15.59
CA ILE A 164 8.64 20.52 17.05
C ILE A 164 10.06 20.74 17.58
N GLY A 165 11.03 21.03 16.69
CA GLY A 165 12.41 21.33 17.06
C GLY A 165 13.20 20.13 17.59
N SER A 166 12.85 18.90 17.18
CA SER A 166 13.41 17.63 17.68
C SER A 166 14.29 16.91 16.68
N LYS A 167 14.97 17.64 15.78
CA LYS A 167 15.83 17.04 14.73
C LYS A 167 16.82 16.02 15.29
N ASP A 168 17.39 16.32 16.45
CA ASP A 168 18.40 15.49 17.12
C ASP A 168 17.81 14.62 18.23
N ASN A 169 16.48 14.66 18.43
CA ASN A 169 15.80 13.92 19.49
C ASN A 169 14.72 13.01 18.90
N THR A 170 15.13 11.78 18.56
CA THR A 170 14.23 10.77 18.02
C THR A 170 13.14 10.40 19.03
N ALA A 171 13.46 10.29 20.32
CA ALA A 171 12.50 9.95 21.36
C ALA A 171 11.33 10.95 21.43
N LEU A 172 11.65 12.26 21.42
CA LEU A 172 10.65 13.33 21.43
C LEU A 172 9.80 13.32 20.14
N THR A 173 10.43 13.01 19.01
CA THR A 173 9.72 12.88 17.73
C THR A 173 8.70 11.73 17.77
N LEU A 174 9.10 10.57 18.29
CA LEU A 174 8.21 9.41 18.42
C LEU A 174 7.12 9.63 19.46
N ASP A 175 7.42 10.32 20.56
CA ASP A 175 6.45 10.72 21.58
C ASP A 175 5.35 11.63 21.01
N ALA A 176 5.76 12.68 20.27
CA ALA A 176 4.84 13.61 19.61
C ALA A 176 4.00 12.90 18.54
N LEU A 177 4.61 11.98 17.78
CA LEU A 177 3.90 11.14 16.82
C LEU A 177 2.84 10.28 17.50
N ALA A 178 3.16 9.65 18.64
CA ALA A 178 2.20 8.85 19.40
C ALA A 178 1.01 9.71 19.85
N THR A 179 1.24 10.92 20.39
CA THR A 179 0.16 11.86 20.75
C THR A 179 -0.70 12.21 19.54
N LEU A 180 -0.05 12.51 18.42
CA LEU A 180 -0.72 12.92 17.19
C LEU A 180 -1.64 11.80 16.68
N LEU A 181 -1.18 10.55 16.71
CA LEU A 181 -1.94 9.38 16.26
C LEU A 181 -3.13 9.06 17.17
N TRP A 182 -2.99 9.25 18.49
CA TRP A 182 -4.09 9.14 19.46
C TRP A 182 -5.28 10.05 19.12
N VAL A 183 -5.01 11.23 18.55
CA VAL A 183 -6.06 12.18 18.14
C VAL A 183 -6.51 11.93 16.71
N LEU A 184 -5.57 11.87 15.76
CA LEU A 184 -5.88 11.83 14.33
C LEU A 184 -6.53 10.52 13.89
N LEU A 185 -6.15 9.38 14.48
CA LEU A 185 -6.65 8.08 14.03
C LEU A 185 -8.16 7.92 14.32
N PRO A 186 -8.66 8.12 15.55
CA PRO A 186 -10.10 8.14 15.80
C PRO A 186 -10.82 9.25 15.04
N LEU A 187 -10.24 10.45 14.97
CA LEU A 187 -10.85 11.60 14.29
C LEU A 187 -11.04 11.37 12.79
N SER A 188 -10.10 10.68 12.15
CA SER A 188 -10.17 10.36 10.72
C SER A 188 -11.13 9.21 10.40
N LEU A 189 -11.22 8.20 11.28
CA LEU A 189 -12.04 7.01 11.10
C LEU A 189 -13.50 7.24 11.51
N PHE A 190 -13.76 8.10 12.49
CA PHE A 190 -15.12 8.36 12.99
C PHE A 190 -16.08 8.80 11.88
N PRO A 191 -15.73 9.75 10.98
CA PRO A 191 -16.60 10.14 9.89
C PRO A 191 -16.95 9.00 8.94
N ALA A 192 -15.97 8.14 8.63
CA ALA A 192 -16.19 6.97 7.81
C ALA A 192 -17.19 6.02 8.49
N LEU A 193 -16.91 5.65 9.74
CA LEU A 193 -17.68 4.68 10.50
C LEU A 193 -19.14 5.10 10.73
N VAL A 194 -19.41 6.40 10.91
CA VAL A 194 -20.77 6.91 11.16
C VAL A 194 -21.53 7.16 9.86
N TRP A 195 -20.93 7.86 8.89
CA TRP A 195 -21.69 8.40 7.75
C TRP A 195 -21.59 7.57 6.47
N LEU A 196 -20.60 6.69 6.34
CA LEU A 196 -20.51 5.83 5.16
C LEU A 196 -21.34 4.57 5.38
N VAL A 197 -22.18 4.25 4.39
CA VAL A 197 -23.05 3.08 4.45
C VAL A 197 -22.31 1.86 3.92
N GLU A 198 -22.40 0.77 4.67
CA GLU A 198 -21.85 -0.52 4.26
C GLU A 198 -22.93 -1.32 3.52
N ARG A 199 -22.64 -1.76 2.30
CA ARG A 199 -23.58 -2.58 1.52
C ARG A 199 -23.50 -4.03 2.00
N ARG A 200 -24.64 -4.62 2.36
CA ARG A 200 -24.73 -6.05 2.66
C ARG A 200 -24.67 -6.84 1.35
N GLN A 201 -23.59 -7.56 1.11
CA GLN A 201 -23.47 -8.48 -0.03
C GLN A 201 -23.99 -9.88 0.31
N GLY A 202 -24.52 -10.57 -0.70
CA GLY A 202 -25.11 -11.90 -0.58
C GLY A 202 -24.08 -12.98 -0.23
N ARG A 203 -24.54 -14.01 0.50
CA ARG A 203 -23.71 -15.07 1.09
C ARG A 203 -23.27 -16.11 0.07
N ARG A 204 -22.06 -16.00 -0.50
CA ARG A 204 -21.34 -17.12 -1.16
C ARG A 204 -19.84 -17.00 -0.89
N PHE A 205 -19.33 -17.78 0.05
CA PHE A 205 -17.90 -17.78 0.41
C PHE A 205 -17.26 -19.11 0.02
N ALA A 206 -16.07 -19.04 -0.58
CA ALA A 206 -15.27 -20.24 -0.81
C ALA A 206 -14.50 -20.62 0.47
N PRO A 207 -14.30 -21.92 0.74
CA PRO A 207 -13.41 -22.37 1.79
C PRO A 207 -11.96 -21.96 1.46
N LEU A 208 -11.17 -21.60 2.49
CA LEU A 208 -9.79 -21.11 2.37
C LEU A 208 -8.91 -22.00 1.45
N ARG A 209 -9.14 -23.32 1.49
CA ARG A 209 -8.44 -24.33 0.68
C ARG A 209 -8.66 -24.21 -0.84
N LYS A 210 -9.79 -23.65 -1.28
CA LYS A 210 -10.12 -23.48 -2.72
C LYS A 210 -9.76 -22.09 -3.26
N VAL A 211 -9.36 -21.18 -2.38
CA VAL A 211 -9.05 -19.78 -2.75
C VAL A 211 -7.86 -19.73 -3.70
N GLY A 212 -6.78 -20.44 -3.38
CA GLY A 212 -5.57 -20.46 -4.21
C GLY A 212 -5.90 -20.79 -5.67
N SER A 213 -6.72 -21.81 -5.89
CA SER A 213 -7.19 -22.20 -7.22
C SER A 213 -8.11 -21.18 -7.89
N ILE A 214 -8.97 -20.48 -7.13
CA ILE A 214 -9.90 -19.48 -7.66
C ILE A 214 -9.13 -18.23 -8.12
N LEU A 215 -8.17 -17.79 -7.32
CA LEU A 215 -7.34 -16.64 -7.65
C LEU A 215 -6.37 -16.95 -8.78
N SER A 216 -5.75 -18.13 -8.78
CA SER A 216 -4.85 -18.55 -9.85
C SER A 216 -5.59 -18.83 -11.16
N ALA A 217 -6.91 -19.11 -11.14
CA ALA A 217 -7.68 -19.27 -12.38
C ALA A 217 -7.84 -17.93 -13.13
N HIS A 218 -7.97 -16.82 -12.41
CA HIS A 218 -8.24 -15.52 -13.02
C HIS A 218 -7.01 -14.98 -13.78
N PRO A 219 -7.09 -14.74 -15.10
CA PRO A 219 -5.93 -14.35 -15.91
C PRO A 219 -5.33 -13.01 -15.48
N ALA A 220 -6.17 -12.04 -15.10
CA ALA A 220 -5.70 -10.74 -14.62
C ALA A 220 -4.93 -10.84 -13.29
N ILE A 221 -5.32 -11.74 -12.38
CA ILE A 221 -4.66 -11.93 -11.08
C ILE A 221 -3.28 -12.57 -11.27
N ARG A 222 -3.18 -13.58 -12.15
CA ARG A 222 -1.91 -14.24 -12.51
C ARG A 222 -0.88 -13.30 -13.15
N GLN A 223 -1.33 -12.19 -13.73
CA GLN A 223 -0.43 -11.17 -14.27
C GLN A 223 -0.14 -10.08 -13.23
N LEU A 224 -1.17 -9.59 -12.54
CA LEU A 224 -1.08 -8.44 -11.65
C LEU A 224 -0.35 -8.74 -10.34
N LEU A 225 -0.60 -9.88 -9.68
CA LEU A 225 0.02 -10.14 -8.37
C LEU A 225 1.56 -10.26 -8.43
N PRO A 226 2.16 -11.03 -9.36
CA PRO A 226 3.62 -11.07 -9.48
C PRO A 226 4.21 -9.72 -9.90
N ALA A 227 3.54 -9.01 -10.80
CA ALA A 227 3.93 -7.67 -11.24
C ALA A 227 3.92 -6.67 -10.07
N TYR A 228 2.87 -6.71 -9.25
CA TYR A 228 2.74 -5.88 -8.06
C TYR A 228 3.83 -6.21 -7.04
N PHE A 229 4.03 -7.48 -6.71
CA PHE A 229 5.06 -7.93 -5.77
C PHE A 229 6.46 -7.46 -6.19
N LEU A 230 6.85 -7.66 -7.44
CA LEU A 230 8.17 -7.24 -7.92
C LEU A 230 8.31 -5.72 -7.98
N ASN A 231 7.24 -4.98 -8.33
CA ASN A 231 7.26 -3.52 -8.24
C ASN A 231 7.36 -3.03 -6.78
N SER A 232 6.65 -3.68 -5.85
CA SER A 232 6.76 -3.37 -4.42
C SER A 232 8.17 -3.65 -3.90
N LEU A 233 8.81 -4.74 -4.33
CA LEU A 233 10.20 -5.05 -3.97
C LEU A 233 11.17 -4.01 -4.55
N ALA A 234 10.97 -3.61 -5.82
CA ALA A 234 11.73 -2.56 -6.47
C ALA A 234 11.60 -1.20 -5.76
N ASN A 235 10.44 -0.90 -5.16
CA ASN A 235 10.25 0.33 -4.39
C ASN A 235 10.74 0.22 -2.94
N ALA A 236 10.69 -0.97 -2.36
CA ALA A 236 11.12 -1.23 -0.99
C ALA A 236 12.64 -1.11 -0.80
N LEU A 237 13.44 -1.48 -1.81
CA LEU A 237 14.90 -1.37 -1.79
C LEU A 237 15.38 0.10 -1.65
N PRO A 238 15.00 1.05 -2.52
CA PRO A 238 15.29 2.46 -2.34
C PRO A 238 14.78 2.99 -0.99
N ALA A 239 13.55 2.65 -0.61
CA ALA A 239 12.98 3.12 0.66
C ALA A 239 13.81 2.68 1.89
N THR A 240 14.41 1.49 1.82
CA THR A 240 15.27 0.94 2.89
C THR A 240 16.66 1.58 2.89
N LEU A 241 17.24 1.76 1.71
CA LEU A 241 18.63 2.21 1.55
C LEU A 241 18.78 3.73 1.42
N PHE A 242 17.68 4.48 1.32
CA PHE A 242 17.68 5.91 1.03
C PHE A 242 18.61 6.73 1.92
N ILE A 243 18.48 6.56 3.25
CA ILE A 243 19.28 7.33 4.20
C ILE A 243 20.76 7.00 4.04
N LEU A 244 21.11 5.72 3.88
CA LEU A 244 22.48 5.28 3.67
C LEU A 244 23.05 5.82 2.35
N PHE A 245 22.24 5.82 1.28
CA PHE A 245 22.64 6.34 -0.02
C PHE A 245 22.95 7.85 0.05
N VAL A 246 22.05 8.65 0.61
CA VAL A 246 22.26 10.11 0.71
C VAL A 246 23.42 10.45 1.67
N THR A 247 23.58 9.69 2.75
CA THR A 247 24.62 9.95 3.76
C THR A 247 26.00 9.50 3.31
N HIS A 248 26.12 8.33 2.68
CA HIS A 248 27.43 7.73 2.37
C HIS A 248 27.83 7.79 0.88
N VAL A 249 26.88 7.81 -0.07
CA VAL A 249 27.21 7.99 -1.50
C VAL A 249 27.29 9.47 -1.85
N LEU A 250 26.24 10.24 -1.51
CA LEU A 250 26.19 11.66 -1.85
C LEU A 250 26.92 12.55 -0.84
N GLN A 251 27.22 12.02 0.36
CA GLN A 251 27.81 12.74 1.49
C GLN A 251 27.05 14.01 1.90
N ALA A 252 25.71 13.95 1.87
CA ALA A 252 24.84 15.09 2.17
C ALA A 252 23.74 14.75 3.21
N PRO A 253 24.10 14.30 4.43
CA PRO A 253 23.13 13.91 5.46
C PRO A 253 22.13 15.02 5.80
N GLU A 254 22.52 16.28 5.71
CA GLU A 254 21.66 17.45 5.94
C GLU A 254 20.55 17.61 4.88
N GLN A 255 20.70 16.99 3.71
CA GLN A 255 19.74 17.07 2.60
C GLN A 255 18.70 15.94 2.59
N VAL A 256 18.82 14.95 3.48
CA VAL A 256 17.87 13.81 3.59
C VAL A 256 16.42 14.30 3.66
N GLY A 257 16.13 15.29 4.51
CA GLY A 257 14.79 15.86 4.65
C GLY A 257 14.31 16.57 3.38
N THR A 258 15.16 17.41 2.78
CA THR A 258 14.85 18.16 1.55
C THR A 258 14.50 17.21 0.40
N VAL A 259 15.33 16.19 0.19
CA VAL A 259 15.16 15.25 -0.92
C VAL A 259 13.89 14.41 -0.75
N LEU A 260 13.59 13.93 0.46
CA LEU A 260 12.33 13.23 0.74
C LEU A 260 11.12 14.13 0.51
N MET A 261 11.16 15.38 0.96
CA MET A 261 10.06 16.32 0.75
C MET A 261 9.82 16.54 -0.75
N VAL A 262 10.86 16.76 -1.54
CA VAL A 262 10.74 16.91 -3.00
C VAL A 262 10.11 15.67 -3.63
N TYR A 263 10.61 14.48 -3.28
CA TYR A 263 10.09 13.21 -3.79
C TYR A 263 8.58 13.04 -3.54
N PHE A 264 8.14 13.22 -2.28
CA PHE A 264 6.73 13.03 -1.93
C PHE A 264 5.83 14.14 -2.48
N LEU A 265 6.27 15.40 -2.49
CA LEU A 265 5.52 16.50 -3.09
C LEU A 265 5.34 16.31 -4.60
N SER A 266 6.38 15.85 -5.30
CA SER A 266 6.27 15.44 -6.70
C SER A 266 5.24 14.32 -6.89
N GLY A 267 5.14 13.36 -5.96
CA GLY A 267 4.09 12.34 -5.95
C GLY A 267 2.67 12.91 -5.87
N ILE A 268 2.44 13.90 -5.01
CA ILE A 268 1.14 14.59 -4.90
C ILE A 268 0.77 15.25 -6.22
N VAL A 269 1.73 15.95 -6.84
CA VAL A 269 1.51 16.66 -8.12
C VAL A 269 1.32 15.66 -9.28
N GLY A 270 2.06 14.56 -9.28
CA GLY A 270 1.99 13.52 -10.30
C GLY A 270 0.66 12.76 -10.30
N LEU A 271 0.04 12.57 -9.12
CA LEU A 271 -1.16 11.75 -9.01
C LEU A 271 -2.34 12.25 -9.87
N PRO A 272 -2.78 13.53 -9.83
CA PRO A 272 -3.81 14.04 -10.73
C PRO A 272 -3.49 13.85 -12.22
N LEU A 273 -2.22 14.04 -12.60
CA LEU A 273 -1.74 13.87 -13.97
C LEU A 273 -1.93 12.41 -14.44
N TRP A 274 -1.53 11.44 -13.61
CA TRP A 274 -1.67 10.03 -13.93
C TRP A 274 -3.11 9.54 -13.94
N LEU A 275 -3.96 10.06 -13.05
CA LEU A 275 -5.40 9.74 -13.06
C LEU A 275 -6.12 10.33 -14.27
N TRP A 276 -5.69 11.51 -14.74
CA TRP A 276 -6.17 12.06 -16.01
C TRP A 276 -5.71 11.20 -17.19
N LEU A 277 -4.44 10.78 -17.21
CA LEU A 277 -3.89 9.98 -18.29
C LEU A 277 -4.49 8.57 -18.35
N ALA A 278 -4.69 7.92 -17.19
CA ALA A 278 -5.31 6.60 -17.09
C ALA A 278 -6.74 6.54 -17.65
N ARG A 279 -7.47 7.68 -17.64
CA ARG A 279 -8.80 7.80 -18.27
C ARG A 279 -8.74 7.93 -19.80
N ARG A 280 -7.56 8.20 -20.37
CA ARG A 280 -7.35 8.37 -21.82
C ARG A 280 -6.77 7.13 -22.48
N ILE A 281 -5.87 6.44 -21.79
CA ILE A 281 -5.05 5.34 -22.38
C ILE A 281 -5.17 4.01 -21.64
N ASP A 282 -6.15 3.83 -20.75
CA ASP A 282 -6.27 2.73 -19.78
C ASP A 282 -5.28 2.80 -18.59
N LYS A 283 -5.70 2.25 -17.44
CA LYS A 283 -4.93 2.21 -16.19
C LYS A 283 -3.62 1.40 -16.33
N SER A 284 -3.67 0.27 -17.03
CA SER A 284 -2.50 -0.61 -17.20
C SER A 284 -1.39 0.04 -18.01
N ARG A 285 -1.73 0.71 -19.12
CA ARG A 285 -0.75 1.44 -19.94
C ARG A 285 -0.22 2.69 -19.26
N ALA A 286 -1.08 3.43 -18.55
CA ALA A 286 -0.63 4.56 -17.75
C ALA A 286 0.36 4.11 -16.66
N TRP A 287 0.13 2.96 -16.02
CA TRP A 287 1.08 2.40 -15.05
C TRP A 287 2.41 1.99 -15.72
N VAL A 288 2.36 1.31 -16.86
CA VAL A 288 3.56 0.97 -17.65
C VAL A 288 4.37 2.22 -18.01
N LEU A 289 3.72 3.30 -18.44
CA LEU A 289 4.42 4.56 -18.75
C LEU A 289 5.07 5.19 -17.51
N ALA A 290 4.41 5.14 -16.36
CA ALA A 290 4.99 5.60 -15.10
C ALA A 290 6.22 4.76 -14.70
N LEU A 291 6.18 3.44 -14.90
CA LEU A 291 7.32 2.56 -14.66
C LEU A 291 8.48 2.87 -15.61
N VAL A 292 8.21 3.13 -16.90
CA VAL A 292 9.24 3.56 -17.86
C VAL A 292 9.88 4.88 -17.43
N LEU A 293 9.07 5.85 -16.98
CA LEU A 293 9.56 7.12 -16.45
C LEU A 293 10.45 6.91 -15.21
N SER A 294 10.01 6.04 -14.29
CA SER A 294 10.78 5.69 -13.09
C SER A 294 12.11 5.01 -13.45
N VAL A 295 12.12 4.07 -14.39
CA VAL A 295 13.34 3.41 -14.87
C VAL A 295 14.28 4.41 -15.53
N ALA A 296 13.76 5.30 -16.39
CA ALA A 296 14.56 6.32 -17.06
C ALA A 296 15.23 7.29 -16.08
N ALA A 297 14.61 7.56 -14.93
CA ALA A 297 15.20 8.36 -13.87
C ALA A 297 16.25 7.57 -13.06
N PHE A 298 15.93 6.34 -12.66
CA PHE A 298 16.76 5.54 -11.75
C PHE A 298 18.03 4.97 -12.40
N VAL A 299 18.07 4.77 -13.72
CA VAL A 299 19.25 4.25 -14.44
C VAL A 299 20.52 5.07 -14.20
N TRP A 300 20.36 6.38 -13.95
CA TRP A 300 21.49 7.29 -13.73
C TRP A 300 22.03 7.27 -12.30
N VAL A 301 21.27 6.75 -11.34
CA VAL A 301 21.62 6.82 -9.91
C VAL A 301 22.95 6.14 -9.59
N PRO A 302 23.31 4.97 -10.18
CA PRO A 302 24.62 4.38 -9.92
C PRO A 302 25.83 5.17 -10.42
N LEU A 303 25.60 6.22 -11.21
CA LEU A 303 26.65 7.12 -11.68
C LEU A 303 26.81 8.36 -10.80
N LEU A 304 25.93 8.56 -9.83
CA LEU A 304 25.99 9.71 -8.90
C LEU A 304 27.00 9.43 -7.79
N GLY A 305 27.80 10.44 -7.45
CA GLY A 305 28.76 10.39 -6.36
C GLY A 305 28.66 11.57 -5.41
N GLU A 306 29.77 11.83 -4.72
CA GLU A 306 29.90 12.94 -3.77
C GLU A 306 29.56 14.29 -4.44
N GLY A 307 28.69 15.07 -3.80
CA GLY A 307 28.31 16.41 -4.28
C GLY A 307 27.21 16.45 -5.35
N ASP A 308 26.77 15.31 -5.90
CA ASP A 308 25.77 15.24 -6.98
C ASP A 308 24.31 15.35 -6.49
N VAL A 309 24.08 16.05 -5.37
CA VAL A 309 22.77 16.16 -4.72
C VAL A 309 21.72 16.75 -5.67
N TYR A 310 22.06 17.75 -6.48
CA TYR A 310 21.12 18.35 -7.43
C TYR A 310 20.70 17.39 -8.54
N GLY A 311 21.63 16.54 -9.01
CA GLY A 311 21.31 15.45 -9.94
C GLY A 311 20.35 14.46 -9.30
N PHE A 312 20.59 14.09 -8.04
CA PHE A 312 19.70 13.21 -7.29
C PHE A 312 18.31 13.83 -7.02
N ILE A 313 18.23 15.14 -6.77
CA ILE A 313 16.97 15.87 -6.65
C ILE A 313 16.17 15.78 -7.96
N ALA A 314 16.81 15.92 -9.12
CA ALA A 314 16.13 15.77 -10.41
C ALA A 314 15.57 14.34 -10.59
N VAL A 315 16.34 13.31 -10.19
CA VAL A 315 15.85 11.92 -10.16
C VAL A 315 14.65 11.78 -9.23
N CYS A 316 14.69 12.40 -8.05
CA CYS A 316 13.59 12.37 -7.08
C CYS A 316 12.33 13.09 -7.57
N VAL A 317 12.46 14.17 -8.33
CA VAL A 317 11.31 14.83 -8.98
C VAL A 317 10.66 13.89 -9.99
N VAL A 318 11.44 13.32 -10.91
CA VAL A 318 10.90 12.47 -11.99
C VAL A 318 10.32 11.18 -11.45
N SER A 319 11.03 10.50 -10.54
CA SER A 319 10.54 9.29 -9.91
C SER A 319 9.40 9.54 -8.90
N GLY A 320 9.44 10.68 -8.22
CA GLY A 320 8.35 11.15 -7.36
C GLY A 320 7.07 11.38 -8.16
N LEU A 321 7.14 12.01 -9.33
CA LEU A 321 5.98 12.12 -10.23
C LEU A 321 5.40 10.74 -10.59
N ALA A 322 6.24 9.74 -10.84
CA ALA A 322 5.81 8.37 -11.12
C ALA A 322 5.18 7.66 -9.89
N LEU A 323 5.57 8.02 -8.66
CA LEU A 323 5.04 7.44 -7.42
C LEU A 323 3.51 7.50 -7.36
N GLY A 324 2.91 8.62 -7.78
CA GLY A 324 1.45 8.79 -7.79
C GLY A 324 0.72 7.72 -8.61
N ALA A 325 1.27 7.34 -9.77
CA ALA A 325 0.75 6.22 -10.57
C ALA A 325 0.98 4.88 -9.89
N ASP A 326 2.17 4.67 -9.31
CA ASP A 326 2.58 3.42 -8.67
C ASP A 326 1.69 3.04 -7.49
N VAL A 327 1.20 4.02 -6.72
CA VAL A 327 0.28 3.76 -5.60
C VAL A 327 -1.17 3.62 -6.06
N ALA A 328 -1.64 4.46 -7.00
CA ALA A 328 -3.06 4.54 -7.31
C ALA A 328 -3.54 3.57 -8.39
N LEU A 329 -2.74 3.33 -9.44
CA LEU A 329 -3.20 2.53 -10.59
C LEU A 329 -3.28 1.03 -10.27
N PRO A 330 -2.29 0.40 -9.62
CA PRO A 330 -2.40 -0.99 -9.19
C PRO A 330 -3.58 -1.24 -8.23
N ALA A 331 -3.78 -0.37 -7.24
CA ALA A 331 -4.91 -0.46 -6.32
C ALA A 331 -6.26 -0.33 -7.04
N SER A 332 -6.33 0.51 -8.07
CA SER A 332 -7.52 0.66 -8.89
C SER A 332 -7.79 -0.58 -9.75
N MET A 333 -6.77 -1.15 -10.39
CA MET A 333 -6.90 -2.42 -11.15
C MET A 333 -7.31 -3.58 -10.24
N GLN A 334 -6.78 -3.64 -9.02
CA GLN A 334 -7.17 -4.63 -8.01
C GLN A 334 -8.67 -4.53 -7.67
N ALA A 335 -9.17 -3.31 -7.46
CA ALA A 335 -10.58 -3.07 -7.16
C ALA A 335 -11.51 -3.46 -8.33
N ASP A 336 -11.04 -3.31 -9.57
CA ASP A 336 -11.77 -3.75 -10.77
C ASP A 336 -11.88 -5.28 -10.84
N ILE A 337 -10.77 -5.98 -10.57
CA ILE A 337 -10.75 -7.45 -10.50
C ILE A 337 -11.68 -7.96 -9.41
N ALA A 338 -11.62 -7.37 -8.21
CA ALA A 338 -12.50 -7.74 -7.10
C ALA A 338 -13.99 -7.65 -7.50
N GLN A 339 -14.36 -6.62 -8.26
CA GLN A 339 -15.72 -6.45 -8.76
C GLN A 339 -16.11 -7.53 -9.74
N GLN A 340 -15.24 -7.84 -10.69
CA GLN A 340 -15.53 -8.87 -11.69
C GLN A 340 -15.73 -10.24 -11.01
N MET A 341 -14.88 -10.56 -10.03
CA MET A 341 -15.03 -11.76 -9.23
C MET A 341 -16.37 -11.81 -8.49
N ASP A 342 -16.79 -10.69 -7.89
CA ASP A 342 -18.10 -10.56 -7.23
C ASP A 342 -19.26 -10.83 -8.23
N HIS A 343 -19.19 -10.29 -9.45
CA HIS A 343 -20.20 -10.52 -10.50
C HIS A 343 -20.22 -11.98 -10.99
N GLN A 344 -19.06 -12.63 -11.02
CA GLN A 344 -18.94 -14.06 -11.34
C GLN A 344 -19.37 -14.98 -10.17
N GLY A 345 -19.89 -14.42 -9.07
CA GLY A 345 -20.37 -15.17 -7.92
C GLY A 345 -19.27 -15.61 -6.94
N ASN A 346 -18.08 -15.01 -7.03
CA ASN A 346 -16.91 -15.27 -6.18
C ASN A 346 -16.50 -13.99 -5.39
N PRO A 347 -17.31 -13.50 -4.44
CA PRO A 347 -17.06 -12.25 -3.70
C PRO A 347 -15.94 -12.39 -2.65
N GLN A 348 -14.70 -12.62 -3.10
CA GLN A 348 -13.50 -12.79 -2.26
C GLN A 348 -12.67 -11.51 -2.18
N THR A 349 -13.35 -10.37 -2.10
CA THR A 349 -12.75 -9.04 -2.07
C THR A 349 -11.75 -8.90 -0.92
N GLY A 350 -12.16 -9.20 0.31
CA GLY A 350 -11.29 -9.04 1.49
C GLY A 350 -10.03 -9.89 1.40
N LEU A 351 -10.13 -11.09 0.85
CA LEU A 351 -9.00 -11.98 0.65
C LEU A 351 -8.03 -11.52 -0.44
N LEU A 352 -8.53 -10.98 -1.56
CA LEU A 352 -7.69 -10.35 -2.57
C LEU A 352 -6.93 -9.14 -2.00
N PHE A 353 -7.58 -8.33 -1.16
CA PHE A 353 -6.94 -7.22 -0.45
C PHE A 353 -5.94 -7.71 0.61
N GLY A 354 -6.23 -8.81 1.32
CA GLY A 354 -5.30 -9.41 2.27
C GLY A 354 -4.03 -9.96 1.61
N LEU A 355 -4.15 -10.64 0.47
CA LEU A 355 -2.98 -11.09 -0.30
C LEU A 355 -2.14 -9.93 -0.82
N TRP A 356 -2.78 -8.83 -1.19
CA TRP A 356 -2.07 -7.64 -1.63
C TRP A 356 -1.24 -7.02 -0.50
N GLY A 357 -1.83 -6.87 0.69
CA GLY A 357 -1.11 -6.44 1.90
C GLY A 357 0.08 -7.36 2.23
N LEU A 358 -0.15 -8.68 2.17
CA LEU A 358 0.91 -9.68 2.34
C LEU A 358 2.08 -9.48 1.35
N LEU A 359 1.79 -9.30 0.06
CA LEU A 359 2.84 -9.10 -0.95
C LEU A 359 3.64 -7.82 -0.70
N THR A 360 2.98 -6.73 -0.30
CA THR A 360 3.66 -5.47 0.06
C THR A 360 4.59 -5.66 1.25
N LYS A 361 4.10 -6.32 2.32
CA LYS A 361 4.88 -6.56 3.54
C LYS A 361 6.04 -7.52 3.30
N LEU A 362 5.82 -8.57 2.49
CA LEU A 362 6.87 -9.50 2.09
C LEU A 362 7.96 -8.80 1.27
N ALA A 363 7.58 -7.93 0.33
CA ALA A 363 8.53 -7.13 -0.44
C ALA A 363 9.39 -6.23 0.46
N LEU A 364 8.79 -5.56 1.45
CA LEU A 364 9.52 -4.76 2.45
C LEU A 364 10.48 -5.63 3.29
N ALA A 365 10.02 -6.80 3.75
CA ALA A 365 10.85 -7.71 4.54
C ALA A 365 12.05 -8.24 3.73
N LEU A 366 11.82 -8.63 2.46
CA LEU A 366 12.87 -9.10 1.57
C LEU A 366 13.85 -8.00 1.18
N ALA A 367 13.39 -6.75 1.00
CA ALA A 367 14.29 -5.64 0.73
C ALA A 367 15.33 -5.48 1.85
N VAL A 368 14.90 -5.47 3.12
CA VAL A 368 15.80 -5.41 4.28
C VAL A 368 16.67 -6.68 4.37
N GLY A 369 16.03 -7.85 4.28
CA GLY A 369 16.68 -9.16 4.43
C GLY A 369 17.69 -9.51 3.34
N VAL A 370 17.62 -8.86 2.18
CA VAL A 370 18.60 -9.01 1.10
C VAL A 370 19.60 -7.85 1.10
N ALA A 371 19.13 -6.60 1.25
CA ALA A 371 20.00 -5.44 1.09
C ALA A 371 21.08 -5.34 2.18
N PHE A 372 20.72 -5.48 3.45
CA PHE A 372 21.70 -5.29 4.54
C PHE A 372 22.76 -6.40 4.59
N PRO A 373 22.42 -7.70 4.47
CA PRO A 373 23.46 -8.73 4.40
C PRO A 373 24.38 -8.61 3.19
N LEU A 374 23.88 -8.16 2.04
CA LEU A 374 24.73 -7.92 0.87
C LEU A 374 25.66 -6.71 1.06
N LEU A 375 25.22 -5.68 1.78
CA LEU A 375 26.08 -4.55 2.16
C LEU A 375 27.15 -4.95 3.18
N ASP A 376 26.77 -5.72 4.19
CA ASP A 376 27.71 -6.26 5.19
C ASP A 376 28.76 -7.17 4.52
N TRP A 377 28.33 -8.04 3.60
CA TRP A 377 29.24 -8.85 2.79
C TRP A 377 30.15 -8.02 1.88
N ALA A 378 29.67 -6.86 1.41
CA ALA A 378 30.47 -5.88 0.68
C ALA A 378 31.34 -5.00 1.60
N GLY A 379 31.37 -5.27 2.92
CA GLY A 379 32.23 -4.60 3.89
C GLY A 379 31.69 -3.26 4.41
N PHE A 380 30.38 -3.05 4.38
CA PHE A 380 29.77 -1.82 4.91
C PHE A 380 30.00 -1.68 6.43
N ALA A 381 30.66 -0.59 6.84
CA ALA A 381 30.92 -0.30 8.24
C ALA A 381 30.28 1.04 8.62
N GLN A 382 29.23 1.01 9.44
CA GLN A 382 28.40 2.18 9.75
C GLN A 382 29.20 3.39 10.28
N ASP A 383 30.24 3.14 11.09
CA ASP A 383 31.05 4.18 11.74
C ASP A 383 32.34 4.53 10.96
N ALA A 384 32.56 3.92 9.79
CA ALA A 384 33.72 4.24 8.99
C ALA A 384 33.58 5.63 8.34
N ALA A 385 34.61 6.46 8.48
CA ALA A 385 34.66 7.79 7.87
C ALA A 385 34.53 7.75 6.34
N THR A 386 35.01 6.67 5.71
CA THR A 386 34.88 6.41 4.27
C THR A 386 34.56 4.94 4.03
N GLN A 387 33.67 4.69 3.06
CA GLN A 387 33.36 3.34 2.59
C GLN A 387 34.26 2.98 1.40
N THR A 388 34.45 1.69 1.14
CA THR A 388 35.16 1.26 -0.07
C THR A 388 34.33 1.50 -1.34
N ASP A 389 34.98 1.71 -2.48
CA ASP A 389 34.29 1.86 -3.78
C ASP A 389 33.38 0.66 -4.09
N ALA A 390 33.79 -0.55 -3.69
CA ALA A 390 33.00 -1.77 -3.86
C ALA A 390 31.71 -1.73 -3.02
N THR A 391 31.79 -1.23 -1.78
CA THR A 391 30.63 -1.05 -0.89
C THR A 391 29.67 0.01 -1.44
N LEU A 392 30.20 1.15 -1.90
CA LEU A 392 29.40 2.23 -2.49
C LEU A 392 28.72 1.78 -3.78
N LEU A 393 29.42 1.04 -4.64
CA LEU A 393 28.84 0.46 -5.86
C LEU A 393 27.75 -0.57 -5.53
N MET A 394 27.98 -1.47 -4.56
CA MET A 394 26.95 -2.42 -4.11
C MET A 394 25.71 -1.68 -3.62
N MET A 395 25.89 -0.63 -2.81
CA MET A 395 24.79 0.21 -2.32
C MET A 395 24.02 0.87 -3.47
N ALA A 396 24.72 1.44 -4.44
CA ALA A 396 24.10 2.04 -5.63
C ALA A 396 23.34 1.02 -6.49
N LEU A 397 23.90 -0.19 -6.67
CA LEU A 397 23.27 -1.27 -7.44
C LEU A 397 22.03 -1.81 -6.72
N LEU A 398 22.06 -1.97 -5.40
CA LEU A 398 20.89 -2.39 -4.62
C LEU A 398 19.83 -1.29 -4.57
N TYR A 399 20.24 -0.03 -4.46
CA TYR A 399 19.35 1.13 -4.42
C TYR A 399 18.65 1.39 -5.75
N ALA A 400 19.34 1.22 -6.89
CA ALA A 400 18.79 1.58 -8.20
C ALA A 400 18.92 0.50 -9.29
N GLY A 401 20.06 -0.18 -9.38
CA GLY A 401 20.32 -1.18 -10.43
C GLY A 401 19.32 -2.34 -10.40
N LEU A 402 19.16 -2.99 -9.25
CA LEU A 402 18.22 -4.10 -9.08
C LEU A 402 16.75 -3.65 -9.25
N PRO A 403 16.29 -2.54 -8.63
CA PRO A 403 14.97 -1.97 -8.91
C PRO A 403 14.68 -1.73 -10.39
N VAL A 404 15.64 -1.23 -11.17
CA VAL A 404 15.49 -1.02 -12.62
C VAL A 404 15.21 -2.34 -13.34
N LEU A 405 15.95 -3.40 -13.03
CA LEU A 405 15.74 -4.72 -13.63
C LEU A 405 14.35 -5.29 -13.26
N LEU A 406 13.97 -5.18 -11.99
CA LEU A 406 12.67 -5.62 -11.51
C LEU A 406 11.52 -4.88 -12.19
N LYS A 407 11.57 -3.53 -12.26
CA LYS A 407 10.57 -2.72 -12.97
C LYS A 407 10.56 -3.02 -14.47
N GLY A 408 11.71 -3.30 -15.08
CA GLY A 408 11.81 -3.74 -16.47
C GLY A 408 11.02 -5.02 -16.75
N TRP A 409 11.11 -6.01 -15.85
CA TRP A 409 10.29 -7.22 -15.94
C TRP A 409 8.79 -6.92 -15.79
N VAL A 410 8.42 -6.03 -14.87
CA VAL A 410 7.02 -5.62 -14.66
C VAL A 410 6.46 -4.95 -15.91
N ILE A 411 7.22 -4.04 -16.55
CA ILE A 411 6.87 -3.40 -17.82
C ILE A 411 6.59 -4.45 -18.89
N TRP A 412 7.50 -5.41 -19.08
CA TRP A 412 7.33 -6.50 -20.04
C TRP A 412 6.05 -7.32 -19.78
N ARG A 413 5.81 -7.69 -18.52
CA ARG A 413 4.65 -8.49 -18.12
C ARG A 413 3.33 -7.76 -18.31
N MET A 414 3.29 -6.47 -17.98
CA MET A 414 2.07 -5.64 -18.01
C MET A 414 1.77 -5.03 -19.39
N TRP A 415 2.73 -5.06 -20.34
CA TRP A 415 2.53 -4.53 -21.68
C TRP A 415 1.35 -5.17 -22.43
N ARG A 416 1.07 -6.45 -22.16
CA ARG A 416 -0.05 -7.21 -22.72
C ARG A 416 -1.11 -7.56 -21.66
N PHE A 417 -1.38 -6.63 -20.74
CA PHE A 417 -2.38 -6.87 -19.71
C PHE A 417 -3.77 -7.13 -20.34
N PRO A 418 -4.45 -8.23 -19.97
CA PRO A 418 -5.66 -8.72 -20.64
C PRO A 418 -6.94 -7.98 -20.23
N PHE A 419 -6.82 -6.88 -19.48
CA PHE A 419 -7.95 -6.14 -18.93
C PHE A 419 -7.93 -4.71 -19.45
N ARG A 420 -8.88 -4.38 -20.34
CA ARG A 420 -9.08 -3.02 -20.86
C ARG A 420 -10.44 -2.48 -20.45
N GLU A 421 -10.58 -1.16 -20.43
CA GLU A 421 -11.85 -0.49 -20.11
C GLU A 421 -13.00 -0.92 -21.04
N VAL A 422 -12.66 -1.27 -22.28
CA VAL A 422 -13.59 -1.82 -23.29
C VAL A 422 -14.21 -3.15 -22.84
N ASP A 423 -13.42 -4.07 -22.27
CA ASP A 423 -13.93 -5.36 -21.78
C ASP A 423 -14.90 -5.17 -20.62
N PHE A 424 -14.72 -4.11 -19.83
CA PHE A 424 -15.62 -3.78 -18.72
C PHE A 424 -16.95 -3.22 -19.23
N ARG A 425 -16.91 -2.32 -20.22
CA ARG A 425 -18.12 -1.73 -20.82
C ARG A 425 -18.96 -2.78 -21.55
N ASP A 426 -18.33 -3.63 -22.36
CA ASP A 426 -19.01 -4.69 -23.11
C ASP A 426 -19.61 -5.75 -22.17
N TYR A 427 -18.89 -6.11 -21.09
CA TYR A 427 -19.40 -7.01 -20.06
C TYR A 427 -20.63 -6.44 -19.34
N TRP A 428 -20.64 -5.14 -19.04
CA TRP A 428 -21.78 -4.48 -18.41
C TRP A 428 -22.97 -4.32 -19.35
N GLU A 429 -22.76 -3.97 -20.61
CA GLU A 429 -23.83 -3.90 -21.60
C GLU A 429 -24.47 -5.29 -21.82
N MET A 430 -23.67 -6.36 -21.88
CA MET A 430 -24.18 -7.74 -21.94
C MET A 430 -24.89 -8.19 -20.66
N SER A 431 -24.36 -7.84 -19.47
CA SER A 431 -24.96 -8.21 -18.18
C SER A 431 -26.26 -7.46 -17.92
N TYR A 432 -26.33 -6.16 -18.29
CA TYR A 432 -27.57 -5.39 -18.26
C TYR A 432 -28.60 -5.91 -19.25
N ALA A 433 -28.17 -6.25 -20.47
CA ALA A 433 -29.05 -6.87 -21.47
C ALA A 433 -29.61 -8.20 -20.93
N ASN A 434 -28.78 -9.07 -20.37
CA ASN A 434 -29.22 -10.34 -19.78
C ASN A 434 -30.12 -10.16 -18.56
N ALA A 435 -29.88 -9.16 -17.72
CA ALA A 435 -30.76 -8.82 -16.59
C ALA A 435 -32.12 -8.31 -17.07
N LEU A 436 -32.17 -7.52 -18.16
CA LEU A 436 -33.42 -7.08 -18.78
C LEU A 436 -34.17 -8.22 -19.48
N TYR A 437 -33.45 -9.16 -20.10
CA TYR A 437 -34.04 -10.36 -20.72
C TYR A 437 -34.60 -11.35 -19.69
N SER A 438 -33.92 -11.54 -18.56
CA SER A 438 -34.38 -12.43 -17.47
C SER A 438 -35.45 -11.81 -16.57
N ALA A 439 -35.59 -10.48 -16.58
CA ALA A 439 -36.65 -9.75 -15.88
C ALA A 439 -37.95 -9.61 -16.71
N ARG A 440 -38.00 -10.07 -17.97
CA ARG A 440 -39.27 -10.15 -18.71
C ARG A 440 -40.12 -11.26 -18.10
N PRO A 441 -41.34 -10.98 -17.61
CA PRO A 441 -42.25 -12.04 -17.18
C PRO A 441 -42.52 -12.97 -18.37
N ALA A 442 -42.57 -14.27 -18.11
CA ALA A 442 -42.83 -15.32 -19.09
C ALA A 442 -44.31 -15.32 -19.54
N THR A 443 -44.82 -14.19 -20.05
CA THR A 443 -46.24 -14.01 -20.39
C THR A 443 -46.54 -14.14 -21.90
N HIS A 444 -45.61 -14.65 -22.73
CA HIS A 444 -45.89 -14.80 -24.17
C HIS A 444 -45.53 -16.16 -24.79
N HIS A 445 -45.38 -17.22 -23.99
CA HIS A 445 -45.19 -18.57 -24.55
C HIS A 445 -46.40 -19.51 -24.46
N ASN A 446 -47.45 -19.15 -23.71
CA ASN A 446 -48.63 -20.02 -23.57
C ASN A 446 -49.84 -19.64 -24.46
N GLU A 447 -49.84 -18.51 -25.16
CA GLU A 447 -51.01 -18.10 -25.98
C GLU A 447 -50.99 -18.63 -27.43
N ARG A 448 -49.92 -19.30 -27.88
CA ARG A 448 -49.84 -19.83 -29.25
C ARG A 448 -50.12 -21.32 -29.41
N VAL A 449 -50.44 -22.03 -28.33
CA VAL A 449 -50.80 -23.47 -28.38
C VAL A 449 -52.31 -23.69 -28.22
N GLN A 450 -53.08 -22.68 -27.82
CA GLN A 450 -54.54 -22.79 -27.60
C GLN A 450 -55.43 -22.26 -28.74
N GLN A 451 -54.86 -21.91 -29.90
CA GLN A 451 -55.65 -21.46 -31.08
C GLN A 451 -55.73 -22.51 -32.20
N HIS A 452 -55.47 -23.79 -31.92
CA HIS A 452 -55.61 -24.87 -32.90
C HIS A 452 -56.45 -26.08 -32.44
N GLU A 453 -57.15 -26.00 -31.31
CA GLU A 453 -58.10 -27.02 -30.87
C GLU A 453 -59.41 -26.38 -30.39
N ASP A 454 -60.18 -25.82 -31.31
CA ASP A 454 -61.65 -25.73 -31.22
C ASP A 454 -62.26 -25.55 -32.62
#